data_AF-A0A7X6XKP9-F1
#
_entry.id   AF-A0A7X6XKP9-F1
#
_cell.length_a   1.000
_cell.length_b   1.000
_cell.length_c   1.000
_cell.angle_alpha   90.00
_cell.angle_beta   90.00
_cell.angle_gamma   90.00
#
_symmetry.space_group_name_H-M   'P 1'
#
loop_
_entity.id
_entity.type
_entity.pdbx_description
1 polymer ?
#
loop_
_entity_poly.entity_id
_entity_poly.type
_entity_poly.pdbx_seq_one_letter_code
_entity_poly.pdbx_strand_id
1 'polypeptide(L)'
;MILHQKILLIHFLLEKIDLYRYFERIPLEERKRVKMLCIDMWETFRVVAKNKRPNCKVVVDKFHILQEINRRVKRVRITIMNQTRHLKITDQLRFDAKQNDMKL
;
A
#
# COMPACT_ATOMS: atom_id res chain seq x y z
N MET A 1 -14.35 -13.06 8.40
CA MET A 1 -13.09 -12.74 9.10
C MET A 1 -12.52 -14.08 9.58
N ILE A 2 -11.67 -14.72 8.77
CA ILE A 2 -11.30 -16.13 9.01
C ILE A 2 -10.35 -16.20 10.19
N LEU A 3 -10.88 -16.68 11.31
CA LEU A 3 -10.19 -16.94 12.55
C LEU A 3 -9.52 -18.31 12.48
N HIS A 4 -8.52 -18.48 11.60
CA HIS A 4 -7.66 -19.66 11.67
C HIS A 4 -6.19 -19.21 11.68
N GLN A 5 -5.56 -19.48 12.83
CA GLN A 5 -4.15 -19.27 13.18
C GLN A 5 -3.70 -17.83 13.48
N LYS A 6 -3.73 -17.49 14.78
CA LYS A 6 -2.74 -16.65 15.54
C LYS A 6 -2.40 -15.24 15.03
N ILE A 7 -2.94 -14.78 13.91
CA ILE A 7 -2.64 -13.51 13.24
C ILE A 7 -3.96 -12.75 13.11
N LEU A 8 -4.02 -11.58 13.73
CA LEU A 8 -5.13 -10.65 13.52
C LEU A 8 -4.73 -9.70 12.38
N LEU A 9 -5.35 -9.87 11.22
CA LEU A 9 -5.27 -8.94 10.09
C LEU A 9 -6.36 -7.89 10.27
N ILE A 10 -5.97 -6.65 10.60
CA ILE A 10 -6.89 -5.51 10.62
C ILE A 10 -6.73 -4.80 9.28
N HIS A 11 -7.48 -5.26 8.28
CA HIS A 11 -7.47 -4.62 6.96
C HIS A 11 -8.60 -3.60 6.88
N PHE A 12 -8.19 -2.33 6.85
CA PHE A 12 -8.87 -1.15 6.28
C PHE A 12 -10.23 -0.71 6.88
N LEU A 13 -10.41 0.62 6.98
CA LEU A 13 -11.66 1.38 7.23
C LEU A 13 -12.11 1.74 8.65
N LEU A 14 -11.21 2.03 9.60
CA LEU A 14 -11.65 2.62 10.87
C LEU A 14 -10.80 3.83 11.25
N GLU A 15 -11.43 5.01 11.35
CA GLU A 15 -10.85 6.18 12.00
C GLU A 15 -10.41 5.81 13.44
N LYS A 16 -9.46 6.57 14.01
CA LYS A 16 -8.84 6.28 15.32
C LYS A 16 -9.81 5.81 16.41
N ILE A 17 -11.02 6.39 16.46
CA ILE A 17 -12.06 6.11 17.47
C ILE A 17 -12.59 4.69 17.33
N ASP A 18 -12.78 4.22 16.11
CA ASP A 18 -13.37 2.91 15.85
C ASP A 18 -12.38 1.77 16.07
N LEU A 19 -11.07 2.01 15.91
CA LEU A 19 -10.06 1.00 16.19
C LEU A 19 -9.98 0.68 17.69
N TYR A 20 -10.04 1.68 18.56
CA TYR A 20 -10.07 1.46 20.02
C TYR A 20 -11.30 0.66 20.43
N ARG A 21 -12.48 1.03 19.91
CA ARG A 21 -13.74 0.31 20.16
C ARG A 21 -13.70 -1.12 19.62
N TYR A 22 -13.10 -1.33 18.46
CA TYR A 22 -12.91 -2.66 17.90
C TYR A 22 -12.05 -3.55 18.81
N PHE A 23 -10.95 -3.03 19.33
CA PHE A 23 -10.10 -3.79 20.27
C PHE A 23 -10.77 -4.06 21.61
N GLU A 24 -11.66 -3.19 22.08
CA GLU A 24 -12.42 -3.38 23.32
C GLU A 24 -13.51 -4.43 23.19
N ARG A 25 -14.12 -4.59 22.01
CA ARG A 25 -15.07 -5.67 21.73
C ARG A 25 -14.45 -7.06 21.78
N ILE A 26 -13.14 -7.18 21.60
CA ILE A 26 -12.43 -8.46 21.69
C ILE A 26 -12.13 -8.77 23.17
N PRO A 27 -12.51 -9.94 23.70
CA PRO A 27 -12.23 -10.32 25.08
C PRO A 27 -10.72 -10.32 25.37
N LEU A 28 -10.34 -9.93 26.58
CA LEU A 28 -8.93 -9.79 26.99
C LEU A 28 -8.15 -11.10 26.82
N GLU A 29 -8.77 -12.23 27.13
CA GLU A 29 -8.16 -13.55 27.01
C GLU A 29 -7.81 -13.91 25.56
N GLU A 30 -8.65 -13.51 24.60
CA GLU A 30 -8.33 -13.67 23.18
C GLU A 30 -7.18 -12.75 22.78
N ARG A 31 -7.15 -11.53 23.32
CA ARG A 31 -6.10 -10.56 23.01
C ARG A 31 -4.72 -11.02 23.49
N LYS A 32 -4.63 -11.70 24.64
CA LYS A 32 -3.38 -12.27 25.16
C LYS A 32 -2.86 -13.43 24.30
N ARG A 33 -3.73 -14.15 23.59
CA ARG A 33 -3.35 -15.28 22.72
C ARG A 33 -2.75 -14.85 21.37
N VAL A 34 -2.92 -13.59 20.96
CA VAL A 34 -2.40 -13.09 19.68
C VAL A 34 -0.92 -12.76 19.79
N LYS A 35 -0.09 -13.48 19.03
CA LYS A 35 1.37 -13.31 19.03
C LYS A 35 1.86 -12.26 18.03
N MET A 36 1.14 -12.10 16.93
CA MET A 36 1.48 -11.17 15.84
C MET A 36 0.26 -10.38 15.39
N LEU A 37 0.46 -9.08 15.18
CA LEU A 37 -0.53 -8.16 14.65
C LEU A 37 -0.01 -7.61 13.33
N CYS A 38 -0.76 -7.84 12.25
CA CYS A 38 -0.48 -7.25 10.95
C CYS A 38 -1.28 -5.95 10.83
N ILE A 39 -0.59 -4.81 10.68
CA ILE A 39 -1.20 -3.49 10.60
C ILE A 39 -0.88 -2.80 9.27
N ASP A 40 -1.74 -1.86 8.91
CA ASP A 40 -1.44 -0.87 7.87
C ASP A 40 -0.30 0.08 8.34
N MET A 41 0.37 0.74 7.39
CA MET A 41 1.54 1.60 7.61
C MET A 41 1.24 2.90 8.38
N TRP A 42 -0.01 3.12 8.80
CA TRP A 42 -0.41 4.36 9.45
C TRP A 42 0.12 4.45 10.88
N GLU A 43 0.80 5.56 11.20
CA GLU A 43 1.45 5.77 12.50
C GLU A 43 0.50 5.64 13.70
N THR A 44 -0.75 6.04 13.49
CA THR A 44 -1.80 5.97 14.52
C THR A 44 -2.07 4.52 14.93
N PHE A 45 -2.06 3.57 13.99
CA PHE A 45 -2.21 2.15 14.27
C PHE A 45 -1.02 1.59 15.04
N ARG A 46 0.21 2.05 14.74
CA ARG A 46 1.41 1.68 15.50
C ARG A 46 1.29 2.05 16.98
N VAL A 47 0.84 3.27 17.28
CA VAL A 47 0.68 3.75 18.66
C VAL A 47 -0.41 2.95 19.40
N VAL A 48 -1.56 2.72 18.77
CA VAL A 48 -2.67 1.96 19.40
C VAL A 48 -2.28 0.50 19.63
N ALA A 49 -1.64 -0.13 18.66
CA ALA A 49 -1.17 -1.51 18.76
C ALA A 49 -0.18 -1.67 19.91
N LYS A 50 0.79 -0.76 20.04
CA LYS A 50 1.79 -0.77 21.10
C LYS A 50 1.15 -0.57 22.48
N ASN A 51 0.18 0.35 22.60
CA ASN A 51 -0.51 0.64 23.86
C ASN A 51 -1.41 -0.50 24.34
N LYS A 52 -2.16 -1.15 23.44
CA LYS A 52 -3.12 -2.19 23.81
C LYS A 52 -2.52 -3.60 23.86
N ARG A 53 -1.33 -3.81 23.28
CA ARG A 53 -0.65 -5.12 23.23
C ARG A 53 0.89 -4.99 23.29
N PRO A 54 1.47 -4.76 24.47
CA PRO A 54 2.93 -4.66 24.62
C PRO A 54 3.68 -5.96 24.27
N ASN A 55 3.04 -7.12 24.40
CA ASN A 55 3.65 -8.44 24.18
C ASN A 55 3.49 -8.98 22.74
N CYS A 56 2.89 -8.21 21.83
CA CYS A 56 2.58 -8.66 20.47
C CYS A 56 3.57 -8.06 19.47
N LYS A 57 4.09 -8.87 18.54
CA LYS A 57 4.94 -8.36 17.46
C LYS A 57 4.06 -7.66 16.42
N VAL A 58 4.32 -6.38 16.21
CA VAL A 58 3.63 -5.56 15.19
C VAL A 58 4.38 -5.68 13.87
N VAL A 59 3.69 -6.16 12.84
CA VAL A 59 4.22 -6.37 11.49
C VAL A 59 3.43 -5.49 10.53
N VAL A 60 4.12 -4.86 9.58
CA VAL A 60 3.49 -4.07 8.52
C VAL A 60 3.01 -5.00 7.41
N ASP A 61 1.79 -4.78 6.90
CA ASP A 61 1.28 -5.52 5.76
C ASP A 61 2.11 -5.23 4.48
N LYS A 62 2.66 -6.29 3.89
CA LYS A 62 3.44 -6.24 2.65
C LYS A 62 2.65 -5.66 1.46
N PHE A 63 1.33 -5.84 1.41
CA PHE A 63 0.52 -5.34 0.31
C PHE A 63 0.47 -3.81 0.29
N HIS A 64 0.37 -3.17 1.45
CA HIS A 64 0.40 -1.71 1.56
C HIS A 64 1.76 -1.14 1.16
N ILE A 65 2.86 -1.80 1.55
CA ILE A 65 4.22 -1.43 1.11
C ILE A 65 4.34 -1.52 -0.41
N LEU A 66 3.94 -2.65 -1.00
CA LEU A 66 4.01 -2.87 -2.44
C LEU A 66 3.12 -1.89 -3.22
N GLN A 67 1.91 -1.63 -2.74
CA GLN A 67 1.00 -0.67 -3.35
C GLN A 67 1.60 0.75 -3.32
N GLU A 68 2.25 1.11 -2.21
CA GLU A 68 2.84 2.43 -2.05
C GLU A 68 4.07 2.62 -2.93
N ILE A 69 4.94 1.62 -3.03
CA ILE A 69 6.07 1.59 -3.98
C ILE A 69 5.54 1.75 -5.41
N ASN A 70 4.55 0.95 -5.80
CA ASN A 70 3.95 1.03 -7.13
C ASN A 70 3.38 2.42 -7.43
N ARG A 71 2.74 3.07 -6.44
CA ARG A 71 2.27 4.45 -6.58
C ARG A 71 3.40 5.44 -6.81
N ARG A 72 4.53 5.34 -6.07
CA ARG A 72 5.71 6.22 -6.28
C ARG A 72 6.28 6.03 -7.68
N VAL A 73 6.54 4.78 -8.07
CA VAL A 73 7.11 4.45 -9.38
C VAL A 73 6.19 4.92 -10.50
N LYS A 74 4.88 4.70 -10.37
CA LYS A 74 3.88 5.17 -11.33
C LYS A 74 3.89 6.69 -11.48
N ARG A 75 4.05 7.45 -10.38
CA ARG A 75 4.18 8.91 -10.43
C ARG A 75 5.41 9.33 -11.24
N VAL A 76 6.59 8.79 -10.92
CA VAL A 76 7.83 9.10 -11.66
C VAL A 76 7.68 8.77 -13.15
N ARG A 77 7.14 7.59 -13.46
CA ARG A 77 6.86 7.18 -14.84
C ARG A 77 5.97 8.18 -15.57
N ILE A 78 4.86 8.59 -14.96
CA ILE A 78 3.93 9.56 -15.55
C ILE A 78 4.61 10.92 -15.75
N THR A 79 5.39 11.39 -14.78
CA THR A 79 6.15 12.64 -14.89
C THR A 79 7.08 12.61 -16.09
N ILE A 80 7.89 11.56 -16.24
CA ILE A 80 8.81 11.39 -17.37
C ILE A 80 8.05 11.27 -18.69
N MET A 81 6.97 10.50 -18.73
CA MET A 81 6.13 10.36 -19.93
C MET A 81 5.52 11.68 -20.38
N ASN A 82 5.11 12.53 -19.44
CA ASN A 82 4.55 13.85 -19.76
C ASN A 82 5.63 14.82 -20.23
N GLN A 83 6.84 14.77 -19.66
CA GLN A 83 7.98 15.58 -20.10
C GLN A 83 8.46 15.20 -21.50
N THR A 84 8.50 13.89 -21.78
CA THR A 84 8.97 13.34 -23.07
C THR A 84 7.89 13.29 -24.15
N ARG A 85 6.67 13.80 -23.87
CA ARG A 85 5.52 13.71 -24.78
C ARG A 85 5.83 14.34 -26.15
N HIS A 86 6.52 15.47 -26.18
CA HIS A 86 6.88 16.14 -27.44
C HIS A 86 7.93 15.37 -28.26
N LEU A 87 8.91 14.73 -27.60
CA LEU A 87 9.95 13.95 -28.25
C LEU A 87 9.36 12.75 -29.02
N LYS A 88 8.35 12.09 -28.45
CA LYS A 88 7.66 10.97 -29.11
C LYS A 88 6.93 11.38 -30.39
N ILE A 89 6.33 12.57 -30.40
CA ILE A 89 5.66 13.11 -31.59
C ILE A 89 6.71 13.37 -32.68
N THR A 90 7.85 13.97 -32.31
CA THR A 90 8.95 14.21 -33.25
C THR A 90 9.54 12.92 -33.80
N ASP A 91 9.72 11.89 -32.97
CA ASP A 91 10.22 10.58 -33.41
C ASP A 91 9.23 9.86 -34.32
N GLN A 92 7.92 9.96 -34.05
CA GLN A 92 6.88 9.40 -34.92
C GLN A 92 6.87 10.12 -36.28
N LEU A 93 6.90 11.46 -36.30
CA LEU A 93 6.95 12.23 -37.54
C LEU A 93 8.21 11.92 -38.36
N ARG A 94 9.36 11.73 -37.71
CA ARG A 94 10.61 11.31 -38.37
C ARG A 94 10.51 9.90 -38.95
N PHE A 95 9.86 8.98 -38.24
CA PHE A 95 9.62 7.62 -38.72
C PHE A 95 8.70 7.63 -39.95
N ASP A 96 7.60 8.37 -39.89
CA ASP A 96 6.62 8.48 -40.98
C ASP A 96 7.23 9.15 -42.22
N ALA A 97 8.05 10.19 -42.04
CA ALA A 97 8.80 10.82 -43.13
C ALA A 97 9.78 9.85 -43.81
N LYS A 98 10.55 9.08 -43.02
CA LYS A 98 11.49 8.08 -43.54
C LYS A 98 10.79 6.93 -44.28
N GLN A 99 9.57 6.57 -43.88
CA GLN A 99 8.77 5.56 -44.57
C GLN A 99 8.21 6.07 -45.91
N ASN A 100 7.88 7.36 -46.00
CA ASN A 100 7.45 7.96 -47.26
C ASN A 100 8.61 8.10 -48.26
N ASP A 101 9.80 8.50 -47.80
CA ASP A 101 10.99 8.62 -48.66
C ASP A 101 11.47 7.26 -49.22
N MET A 102 11.19 6.16 -48.51
CA MET A 102 11.56 4.79 -48.93
C MET A 102 10.56 4.15 -49.92
N LYS A 103 9.42 4.82 -50.15
CA LYS A 103 8.36 4.36 -51.05
C LYS A 103 8.34 5.08 -52.42
N LEU A 104 9.20 6.09 -52.60
CA LEU A 104 9.51 6.70 -53.91
C LEU A 104 10.64 5.92 -54.60
#